data_AF-A0A8E2DF33-F1
#
_entry.id   AF-A0A8E2DF33-F1
#
_cell.length_a   1.000
_cell.length_b   1.000
_cell.length_c   1.000
_cell.angle_alpha   90.00
_cell.angle_beta   90.00
_cell.angle_gamma   90.00
#
_symmetry.space_group_name_H-M   'P 1'
#
loop_
_entity.id
_entity.type
_entity.pdbx_description
1 polymer ?
#
loop_
_entity_poly.entity_id
_entity_poly.type
_entity_poly.pdbx_seq_one_letter_code
_entity_poly.pdbx_strand_id
1 'polypeptide(L)'
;MTLWYCDRMGLVQSESFDIFETPEYLVLVLAALAMAPADALGFCPFLKFPSPESNFLQGTSLTLPNAIGEGEENLGEVTFKVEVTSSRKLINHPGAIGRGTVVVPVGTIGKSKELFGEKNHVAKIYWPQEVRDAEEQFVRIIRKKMSGHEVARQYVKNIVEIKCSLKKSMAEMGLPRAFMTDVPLAGGEKRLLRILIMEEYMPLQNLDSVDEFKQVFVDVVQGHHWAWTIAEVLHRDVSINNVMFYRDIARNQVIGVLCDWDLANKKDLIGPDS
;
A
#
# COMPACT_ATOMS: atom_id res chain seq x y z
N MET A 1 -23.77 28.97 -3.92
CA MET A 1 -22.87 28.04 -3.20
C MET A 1 -22.57 26.86 -4.11
N THR A 2 -21.34 26.34 -4.09
CA THR A 2 -20.96 25.13 -4.82
C THR A 2 -20.40 24.11 -3.83
N LEU A 3 -20.67 22.83 -4.06
CA LEU A 3 -20.13 21.74 -3.27
C LEU A 3 -18.93 21.12 -3.99
N TRP A 4 -17.95 20.70 -3.20
CA TRP A 4 -16.75 20.04 -3.70
C TRP A 4 -16.62 18.69 -3.03
N TYR A 5 -16.56 17.63 -3.84
CA TYR A 5 -16.23 16.29 -3.40
C TYR A 5 -14.83 15.94 -3.89
N CYS A 6 -13.99 15.42 -3.00
CA CYS A 6 -12.62 15.05 -3.28
C CYS A 6 -12.40 13.58 -2.93
N ASP A 7 -11.77 12.85 -3.83
CA ASP A 7 -11.22 11.52 -3.56
C ASP A 7 -9.91 11.30 -4.32
N ARG A 8 -9.45 10.06 -4.36
CA ARG A 8 -8.17 9.70 -4.98
C ARG A 8 -8.16 9.86 -6.50
N MET A 9 -9.32 9.97 -7.13
CA MET A 9 -9.49 10.16 -8.57
C MET A 9 -9.58 11.63 -8.97
N GLY A 10 -9.77 12.55 -8.01
CA GLY A 10 -9.75 14.00 -8.26
C GLY A 10 -10.86 14.76 -7.55
N LEU A 11 -11.21 15.92 -8.11
CA LEU A 11 -12.26 16.79 -7.59
C LEU A 11 -13.53 16.66 -8.45
N VAL A 12 -14.69 16.70 -7.81
CA VAL A 12 -15.99 16.93 -8.45
C VAL A 12 -16.56 18.21 -7.86
N GLN A 13 -17.03 19.09 -8.74
CA GLN A 13 -17.73 20.29 -8.36
C GLN A 13 -19.21 20.13 -8.75
N SER A 14 -20.12 20.44 -7.83
CA SER A 14 -21.55 20.55 -8.18
C SER A 14 -21.81 21.79 -9.04
N GLU A 15 -22.96 21.83 -9.71
CA GLU A 15 -23.50 23.11 -10.16
C GLU A 15 -23.70 24.06 -8.96
N SER A 16 -23.64 25.37 -9.23
CA SER A 16 -23.88 26.37 -8.18
C SER A 16 -25.38 26.49 -7.91
N PHE A 17 -25.75 26.57 -6.64
CA PHE A 17 -27.14 26.83 -6.22
C PHE A 17 -27.20 27.95 -5.18
N ASP A 18 -28.28 28.73 -5.18
CA ASP A 18 -28.49 29.78 -4.19
C ASP A 18 -29.18 29.21 -2.95
N ILE A 19 -28.62 29.46 -1.77
CA ILE A 19 -29.12 28.90 -0.51
C ILE A 19 -30.41 29.55 -0.02
N PHE A 20 -30.73 30.75 -0.50
CA PHE A 20 -31.95 31.49 -0.18
C PHE A 20 -33.06 31.19 -1.17
N GLU A 21 -32.72 30.95 -2.45
CA GLU A 21 -33.70 30.55 -3.46
C GLU A 21 -34.03 29.05 -3.40
N THR A 22 -33.05 28.20 -3.11
CA THR A 22 -33.18 26.73 -3.04
C THR A 22 -32.66 26.16 -1.71
N PRO A 23 -33.27 26.54 -0.57
CA PRO A 23 -32.81 26.11 0.76
C PRO A 23 -32.88 24.58 0.95
N GLU A 24 -33.71 23.87 0.20
CA GLU A 24 -33.82 22.41 0.24
C GLU A 24 -32.50 21.71 -0.10
N TYR A 25 -31.69 22.27 -1.00
CA TYR A 25 -30.36 21.71 -1.32
C TYR A 25 -29.39 21.87 -0.15
N LEU A 26 -29.46 23.00 0.56
CA LEU A 26 -28.66 23.18 1.78
C LEU A 26 -29.08 22.17 2.86
N VAL A 27 -30.38 21.95 3.05
CA VAL A 27 -30.90 20.96 4.01
C VAL A 27 -30.43 19.54 3.65
N LEU A 28 -30.46 19.17 2.37
CA LEU A 28 -29.96 17.86 1.91
C LEU A 28 -28.47 17.69 2.16
N VAL A 29 -27.66 18.72 1.94
CA VAL A 29 -26.21 18.67 2.23
C VAL A 29 -25.96 18.46 3.72
N LEU A 30 -26.64 19.23 4.57
CA LEU A 30 -26.49 19.10 6.02
C LEU A 30 -26.94 17.72 6.51
N ALA A 31 -28.07 17.21 6.01
CA ALA A 31 -28.54 15.87 6.32
C ALA A 31 -27.56 14.79 5.87
N ALA A 32 -27.02 14.91 4.64
CA ALA A 32 -26.04 13.97 4.11
C ALA A 32 -24.76 13.94 4.96
N LEU A 33 -24.23 15.11 5.35
CA LEU A 33 -23.03 15.20 6.19
C LEU A 33 -23.27 14.68 7.61
N ALA A 34 -24.45 14.98 8.20
CA ALA A 34 -24.78 14.56 9.55
C ALA A 34 -25.03 13.04 9.67
N MET A 35 -25.53 12.41 8.59
CA MET A 35 -25.88 10.99 8.56
C MET A 35 -24.81 10.12 7.88
N ALA A 36 -23.76 10.73 7.31
CA ALA A 36 -22.74 10.00 6.57
C ALA A 36 -21.97 9.05 7.49
N PRO A 37 -21.88 7.74 7.15
CA PRO A 37 -20.96 6.85 7.82
C PRO A 37 -19.50 7.27 7.57
N ALA A 38 -18.59 6.81 8.42
CA ALA A 38 -17.19 7.22 8.37
C ALA A 38 -16.52 6.93 7.01
N ASP A 39 -16.86 5.81 6.37
CA ASP A 39 -16.36 5.46 5.04
C ASP A 39 -16.85 6.43 3.95
N ALA A 40 -18.09 6.91 4.03
CA ALA A 40 -18.61 7.98 3.16
C ALA A 40 -17.89 9.32 3.39
N LEU A 41 -17.32 9.54 4.59
CA LEU A 41 -16.49 10.69 4.93
C LEU A 41 -14.99 10.50 4.57
N GLY A 42 -14.65 9.40 3.90
CA GLY A 42 -13.30 9.13 3.38
C GLY A 42 -12.41 8.30 4.30
N PHE A 43 -12.92 7.77 5.42
CA PHE A 43 -12.17 6.80 6.22
C PHE A 43 -12.08 5.45 5.48
N CYS A 44 -10.97 4.74 5.66
CA CYS A 44 -10.83 3.42 5.06
C CYS A 44 -11.78 2.41 5.76
N PRO A 45 -12.75 1.78 5.05
CA PRO A 45 -13.72 0.87 5.65
C PRO A 45 -13.10 -0.39 6.24
N PHE A 46 -11.85 -0.70 5.88
CA PHE A 46 -11.11 -1.83 6.44
C PHE A 46 -10.49 -1.53 7.81
N LEU A 47 -10.48 -0.26 8.23
CA LEU A 47 -10.07 0.14 9.58
C LEU A 47 -11.29 0.17 10.50
N LYS A 48 -11.27 -0.68 11.53
CA LYS A 48 -12.27 -0.71 12.59
C LYS A 48 -11.72 0.04 13.80
N PHE A 49 -12.33 1.18 14.10
CA PHE A 49 -11.99 2.00 15.26
C PHE A 49 -12.74 1.52 16.51
N PRO A 50 -12.12 1.56 17.71
CA PRO A 50 -12.72 1.06 18.94
C PRO A 50 -13.89 1.94 19.43
N SER A 51 -13.88 3.24 19.12
CA SER A 51 -15.02 4.12 19.33
C SER A 51 -15.07 5.22 18.26
N PRO A 52 -16.26 5.77 17.95
CA PRO A 52 -16.40 6.88 16.99
C PRO A 52 -15.67 8.16 17.41
N GLU A 53 -15.42 8.34 18.71
CA GLU A 53 -14.78 9.53 19.29
C GLU A 53 -13.26 9.35 19.52
N SER A 54 -12.73 8.15 19.27
CA SER A 54 -11.31 7.87 19.48
C SER A 54 -10.48 8.47 18.34
N ASN A 55 -9.85 9.61 18.62
CA ASN A 55 -8.78 10.18 17.78
C ASN A 55 -7.49 9.33 17.78
N PHE A 56 -7.47 8.21 18.51
CA PHE A 56 -6.29 7.38 18.66
C PHE A 56 -6.38 6.15 17.76
N LEU A 57 -5.33 5.92 16.97
CA LEU A 57 -5.07 4.66 16.25
C LEU A 57 -4.94 3.46 17.21
N GLN A 58 -4.81 3.72 18.52
CA GLN A 58 -4.72 2.70 19.54
C GLN A 58 -6.03 1.89 19.63
N GLY A 59 -5.93 0.57 19.52
CA GLY A 59 -7.09 -0.32 19.49
C GLY A 59 -7.76 -0.43 18.12
N THR A 60 -7.27 0.27 17.10
CA THR A 60 -7.74 0.11 15.72
C THR A 60 -7.28 -1.24 15.17
N SER A 61 -8.14 -1.89 14.39
CA SER A 61 -7.80 -3.10 13.64
C SER A 61 -7.99 -2.89 12.16
N LEU A 62 -7.16 -3.55 11.35
CA LEU A 62 -7.24 -3.58 9.90
C LEU A 62 -7.70 -4.97 9.47
N THR A 63 -8.88 -5.05 8.83
CA THR A 63 -9.48 -6.32 8.39
C THR A 63 -9.47 -6.39 6.85
N LEU A 64 -8.80 -7.39 6.29
CA LEU A 64 -8.76 -7.63 4.85
C LEU A 64 -9.71 -8.78 4.51
N PRO A 65 -10.88 -8.52 3.90
CA PRO A 65 -11.77 -9.58 3.43
C PRO A 65 -11.21 -10.21 2.16
N ASN A 66 -11.21 -11.55 2.09
CA ASN A 66 -10.67 -12.30 0.94
C ASN A 66 -9.22 -11.90 0.59
N ALA A 67 -8.37 -11.83 1.61
CA ALA A 67 -6.96 -11.51 1.41
C ALA A 67 -6.30 -12.57 0.51
N ILE A 68 -5.48 -12.12 -0.45
CA ILE A 68 -4.77 -13.01 -1.37
C ILE A 68 -3.34 -13.22 -0.86
N GLY A 69 -2.97 -14.46 -0.58
CA GLY A 69 -1.65 -14.84 -0.06
C GLY A 69 -0.52 -14.78 -1.10
N GLU A 70 0.69 -15.19 -0.71
CA GLU A 70 1.87 -15.16 -1.59
C GLU A 70 1.70 -16.10 -2.80
N GLY A 71 1.10 -17.28 -2.60
CA GLY A 71 0.81 -18.27 -3.64
C GLY A 71 -0.45 -17.98 -4.46
N GLU A 72 -1.00 -16.77 -4.35
CA GLU A 72 -2.25 -16.32 -4.97
C GLU A 72 -3.51 -17.07 -4.47
N GLU A 73 -3.41 -17.78 -3.36
CA GLU A 73 -4.53 -18.42 -2.69
C GLU A 73 -5.41 -17.39 -1.94
N ASN A 74 -6.71 -17.68 -1.86
CA ASN A 74 -7.62 -16.89 -1.03
C ASN A 74 -7.49 -17.34 0.44
N LEU A 75 -7.00 -16.44 1.28
CA LEU A 75 -6.84 -16.64 2.72
C LEU A 75 -8.11 -16.31 3.52
N GLY A 76 -9.21 -15.94 2.88
CA GLY A 76 -10.43 -15.48 3.53
C GLY A 76 -10.24 -14.14 4.26
N GLU A 77 -11.00 -13.92 5.32
CA GLU A 77 -10.82 -12.73 6.17
C GLU A 77 -9.57 -12.86 7.04
N VAL A 78 -8.72 -11.84 7.01
CA VAL A 78 -7.50 -11.76 7.82
C VAL A 78 -7.42 -10.41 8.51
N THR A 79 -7.22 -10.42 9.83
CA THR A 79 -7.25 -9.21 10.66
C THR A 79 -5.91 -8.94 11.31
N PHE A 80 -5.53 -7.68 11.35
CA PHE A 80 -4.32 -7.17 11.97
C PHE A 80 -4.67 -6.09 12.99
N LYS A 81 -3.82 -5.93 14.00
CA LYS A 81 -3.92 -4.84 14.97
C LYS A 81 -3.04 -3.69 14.50
N VAL A 82 -3.54 -2.45 14.52
CA VAL A 82 -2.71 -1.27 14.25
C VAL A 82 -1.83 -1.00 15.46
N GLU A 83 -0.52 -0.84 15.24
CA GLU A 83 0.50 -0.74 16.29
C GLU A 83 1.39 0.49 16.11
N VAL A 84 0.77 1.67 16.21
CA VAL A 84 1.51 2.93 16.19
C VAL A 84 2.06 3.24 17.59
N THR A 85 3.38 3.40 17.67
CA THR A 85 4.11 3.72 18.92
C THR A 85 5.08 4.88 18.67
N SER A 86 5.82 5.28 19.70
CA SER A 86 6.89 6.29 19.55
C SER A 86 8.00 5.85 18.59
N SER A 87 8.28 4.55 18.52
CA SER A 87 9.29 3.94 17.64
C SER A 87 8.73 3.48 16.29
N ARG A 88 7.44 3.11 16.22
CA ARG A 88 6.76 2.65 15.00
C ARG A 88 5.72 3.68 14.58
N LYS A 89 6.11 4.57 13.68
CA LYS A 89 5.26 5.68 13.23
C LYS A 89 4.50 5.32 11.96
N LEU A 90 3.29 5.85 11.85
CA LEU A 90 2.57 5.89 10.59
C LEU A 90 3.30 6.83 9.63
N ILE A 91 3.56 6.37 8.41
CA ILE A 91 4.16 7.17 7.35
C ILE A 91 3.04 7.55 6.39
N ASN A 92 2.90 8.84 6.14
CA ASN A 92 1.92 9.38 5.20
C ASN A 92 2.66 10.25 4.19
N HIS A 93 2.53 9.93 2.90
CA HIS A 93 2.99 10.80 1.84
C HIS A 93 1.83 11.71 1.43
N PRO A 94 1.87 13.00 1.81
CA PRO A 94 0.75 13.90 1.59
C PRO A 94 0.51 14.10 0.09
N GLY A 95 -0.71 13.83 -0.33
CA GLY A 95 -1.24 14.13 -1.65
C GLY A 95 -2.74 13.96 -1.60
N ALA A 96 -3.51 15.02 -1.87
CA ALA A 96 -4.96 14.93 -1.87
C ALA A 96 -5.46 14.01 -3.00
N ILE A 97 -4.85 14.16 -4.18
CA ILE A 97 -5.15 13.42 -5.42
C ILE A 97 -3.98 12.48 -5.74
N GLY A 98 -4.25 11.33 -6.35
CA GLY A 98 -3.22 10.43 -6.85
C GLY A 98 -2.96 9.21 -5.96
N ARG A 99 -1.70 8.76 -5.90
CA ARG A 99 -1.28 7.50 -5.26
C ARG A 99 -1.61 7.45 -3.76
N GLY A 100 -1.47 8.57 -3.04
CA GLY A 100 -1.91 8.70 -1.65
C GLY A 100 -1.46 7.57 -0.73
N THR A 101 -0.16 7.28 -0.71
CA THR A 101 0.43 6.14 0.03
C THR A 101 0.48 6.42 1.53
N VAL A 102 -0.09 5.49 2.30
CA VAL A 102 0.01 5.43 3.76
C VAL A 102 0.60 4.08 4.15
N VAL A 103 1.65 4.09 4.97
CA VAL A 103 2.24 2.88 5.56
C VAL A 103 1.93 2.88 7.05
N VAL A 104 1.19 1.86 7.48
CA VAL A 104 0.70 1.71 8.84
C VAL A 104 1.39 0.53 9.51
N PRO A 105 2.11 0.72 10.62
CA PRO A 105 2.61 -0.39 11.43
C PRO A 105 1.46 -1.27 11.93
N VAL A 106 1.59 -2.57 11.74
CA VAL A 106 0.59 -3.55 12.17
C VAL A 106 1.23 -4.75 12.87
N GLY A 107 0.49 -5.33 13.79
CA GLY A 107 0.79 -6.58 14.47
C GLY A 107 -0.23 -7.66 14.12
N THR A 108 0.21 -8.91 14.19
CA THR A 108 -0.64 -10.06 13.89
C THR A 108 -1.49 -10.48 15.08
N ILE A 109 -2.74 -10.87 14.84
CA ILE A 109 -3.69 -11.38 15.83
C ILE A 109 -4.55 -12.52 15.23
N GLY A 110 -4.98 -13.46 16.06
CA GLY A 110 -5.82 -14.59 15.62
C GLY A 110 -5.24 -15.29 14.38
N LYS A 111 -6.02 -15.36 13.31
CA LYS A 111 -5.61 -15.97 12.04
C LYS A 111 -4.33 -15.39 11.43
N SER A 112 -4.10 -14.07 11.50
CA SER A 112 -2.88 -13.51 10.92
C SER A 112 -1.63 -13.95 11.69
N LYS A 113 -1.76 -14.23 12.99
CA LYS A 113 -0.66 -14.75 13.81
C LYS A 113 -0.34 -16.20 13.47
N GLU A 114 -1.36 -17.01 13.17
CA GLU A 114 -1.19 -18.40 12.70
C GLU A 114 -0.51 -18.45 11.32
N LEU A 115 -0.88 -17.55 10.42
CA LEU A 115 -0.36 -17.52 9.05
C LEU A 115 1.03 -16.89 8.95
N PHE A 116 1.31 -15.81 9.68
CA PHE A 116 2.48 -14.95 9.45
C PHE A 116 3.43 -14.84 10.66
N GLY A 117 3.08 -15.46 11.79
CA GLY A 117 3.86 -15.40 13.03
C GLY A 117 3.84 -14.01 13.67
N GLU A 118 4.64 -13.81 14.72
CA GLU A 118 4.64 -12.59 15.54
C GLU A 118 5.64 -11.52 15.10
N LYS A 119 6.21 -11.64 13.90
CA LYS A 119 7.13 -10.61 13.39
C LYS A 119 6.42 -9.25 13.25
N ASN A 120 7.19 -8.18 13.23
CA ASN A 120 6.64 -6.86 12.89
C ASN A 120 6.25 -6.82 11.42
N HIS A 121 5.08 -6.25 11.16
CA HIS A 121 4.54 -6.08 9.81
C HIS A 121 4.12 -4.63 9.57
N VAL A 122 3.97 -4.26 8.31
CA VAL A 122 3.40 -3.00 7.88
C VAL A 122 2.30 -3.24 6.85
N ALA A 123 1.28 -2.39 6.88
CA ALA A 123 0.25 -2.32 5.86
C ALA A 123 0.48 -1.09 4.98
N LYS A 124 0.80 -1.31 3.71
CA LYS A 124 0.90 -0.25 2.69
C LYS A 124 -0.44 -0.10 2.00
N ILE A 125 -1.12 1.02 2.24
CA ILE A 125 -2.43 1.39 1.71
C ILE A 125 -2.23 2.49 0.67
N TYR A 126 -2.61 2.26 -0.58
CA TYR A 126 -2.36 3.22 -1.67
C TYR A 126 -3.32 3.03 -2.85
N TRP A 127 -3.34 4.01 -3.77
CA TRP A 127 -4.30 4.12 -4.87
C TRP A 127 -3.60 4.30 -6.23
N PRO A 128 -2.93 3.25 -6.76
CA PRO A 128 -2.30 3.33 -8.07
C PRO A 128 -3.36 3.42 -9.17
N GLN A 129 -2.94 3.88 -10.35
CA GLN A 129 -3.76 3.80 -11.55
C GLN A 129 -4.08 2.34 -11.87
N GLU A 130 -5.31 2.08 -12.29
CA GLU A 130 -5.81 0.75 -12.64
C GLU A 130 -5.03 0.14 -13.81
N VAL A 131 -4.59 0.97 -14.76
CA VAL A 131 -3.82 0.55 -15.95
C VAL A 131 -2.42 0.06 -15.62
N ARG A 132 -1.91 0.32 -14.41
CA ARG A 132 -0.57 -0.11 -14.00
C ARG A 132 -0.63 -1.52 -13.44
N ASP A 133 0.35 -2.32 -13.86
CA ASP A 133 0.62 -3.61 -13.26
C ASP A 133 0.86 -3.46 -11.75
N ALA A 134 0.42 -4.45 -10.99
CA ALA A 134 0.40 -4.36 -9.55
C ALA A 134 1.78 -4.69 -8.94
N GLU A 135 2.20 -3.94 -7.93
CA GLU A 135 3.44 -4.18 -7.20
C GLU A 135 3.55 -5.64 -6.72
N GLU A 136 2.46 -6.19 -6.17
CA GLU A 136 2.44 -7.56 -5.67
C GLU A 136 2.66 -8.60 -6.76
N GLN A 137 2.30 -8.32 -8.01
CA GLN A 137 2.52 -9.23 -9.13
C GLN A 137 4.00 -9.30 -9.47
N PHE A 138 4.69 -8.15 -9.55
CA PHE A 138 6.12 -8.11 -9.80
C PHE A 138 6.90 -8.83 -8.70
N VAL A 139 6.62 -8.51 -7.44
CA VAL A 139 7.29 -9.13 -6.29
C VAL A 139 7.09 -10.65 -6.29
N ARG A 140 5.86 -11.15 -6.48
CA ARG A 140 5.58 -12.59 -6.55
C ARG A 140 6.33 -13.28 -7.68
N ILE A 141 6.34 -12.69 -8.89
CA ILE A 141 7.06 -13.24 -10.04
C ILE A 141 8.57 -13.29 -9.77
N ILE A 142 9.14 -12.22 -9.23
CA ILE A 142 10.56 -12.14 -8.89
C ILE A 142 10.93 -13.23 -7.89
N ARG A 143 10.21 -13.29 -6.76
CA ARG A 143 10.48 -14.28 -5.69
C ARG A 143 10.32 -15.71 -6.19
N LYS A 144 9.28 -16.00 -6.97
CA LYS A 144 9.04 -17.33 -7.55
C LYS A 144 10.17 -17.75 -8.51
N LYS A 145 10.50 -16.92 -9.50
CA LYS A 145 11.54 -17.24 -10.48
C LYS A 145 12.93 -17.34 -9.83
N MET A 146 13.27 -16.44 -8.91
CA MET A 146 14.55 -16.49 -8.20
C MET A 146 14.65 -17.71 -7.27
N SER A 147 13.58 -18.10 -6.57
CA SER A 147 13.58 -19.26 -5.68
C SER A 147 13.82 -20.59 -6.42
N GLY A 148 13.36 -20.69 -7.67
CA GLY A 148 13.58 -21.86 -8.53
C GLY A 148 14.97 -21.91 -9.19
N HIS A 149 15.78 -20.85 -9.08
CA HIS A 149 17.08 -20.76 -9.74
C HIS A 149 18.23 -21.08 -8.77
N GLU A 150 19.17 -21.91 -9.22
CA GLU A 150 20.26 -22.47 -8.39
C GLU A 150 21.06 -21.41 -7.63
N VAL A 151 21.46 -20.34 -8.32
CA VAL A 151 22.29 -19.28 -7.74
C VAL A 151 21.45 -18.14 -7.16
N ALA A 152 20.31 -17.82 -7.78
CA ALA A 152 19.55 -16.62 -7.44
C ALA A 152 18.72 -16.80 -6.17
N ARG A 153 18.41 -18.06 -5.79
CA ARG A 153 17.62 -18.39 -4.60
C ARG A 153 18.16 -17.78 -3.31
N GLN A 154 19.48 -17.61 -3.19
CA GLN A 154 20.09 -17.03 -1.98
C GLN A 154 19.83 -15.52 -1.83
N TYR A 155 19.44 -14.85 -2.91
CA TYR A 155 19.19 -13.40 -2.97
C TYR A 155 17.70 -13.06 -2.91
N VAL A 156 16.81 -14.06 -2.79
CA VAL A 156 15.37 -13.82 -2.57
C VAL A 156 15.12 -13.01 -1.29
N LYS A 157 16.00 -13.16 -0.29
CA LYS A 157 16.00 -12.37 0.95
C LYS A 157 16.21 -10.87 0.73
N ASN A 158 16.74 -10.48 -0.43
CA ASN A 158 17.00 -9.09 -0.79
C ASN A 158 15.83 -8.44 -1.55
N ILE A 159 14.73 -9.17 -1.75
CA ILE A 159 13.48 -8.68 -2.31
C ILE A 159 12.45 -8.62 -1.18
N VAL A 160 11.68 -7.53 -1.13
CA VAL A 160 10.57 -7.35 -0.18
C VAL A 160 9.67 -8.59 -0.14
N GLU A 161 9.19 -8.96 1.05
CA GLU A 161 8.26 -10.05 1.24
C GLU A 161 6.84 -9.52 1.47
N ILE A 162 5.91 -9.92 0.59
CA ILE A 162 4.48 -9.61 0.70
C ILE A 162 3.76 -10.83 1.24
N LYS A 163 3.15 -10.71 2.42
CA LYS A 163 2.42 -11.77 3.10
C LYS A 163 1.03 -11.98 2.49
N CYS A 164 0.31 -10.88 2.30
CA CYS A 164 -0.98 -10.90 1.61
C CYS A 164 -1.35 -9.52 1.03
N SER A 165 -2.33 -9.51 0.15
CA SER A 165 -2.80 -8.32 -0.55
C SER A 165 -4.33 -8.26 -0.64
N LEU A 166 -4.89 -7.05 -0.63
CA LEU A 166 -6.29 -6.76 -0.97
C LEU A 166 -6.34 -5.72 -2.09
N LYS A 167 -7.26 -5.89 -3.03
CA LYS A 167 -7.59 -4.89 -4.05
C LYS A 167 -9.09 -4.60 -4.06
N LYS A 168 -9.45 -3.33 -4.23
CA LYS A 168 -10.86 -2.88 -4.32
C LYS A 168 -11.03 -1.73 -5.29
N SER A 169 -12.06 -1.81 -6.12
CA SER A 169 -12.52 -0.70 -6.97
C SER A 169 -13.34 0.32 -6.17
N MET A 170 -13.54 1.53 -6.72
CA MET A 170 -14.37 2.56 -6.08
C MET A 170 -15.80 2.09 -5.78
N ALA A 171 -16.37 1.24 -6.64
CA ALA A 171 -17.71 0.68 -6.48
C ALA A 171 -17.75 -0.32 -5.31
N GLU A 172 -16.77 -1.21 -5.21
CA GLU A 172 -16.65 -2.13 -4.08
C GLU A 172 -16.34 -1.40 -2.76
N MET A 173 -15.72 -0.22 -2.85
CA MET A 173 -15.47 0.67 -1.71
C MET A 173 -16.69 1.50 -1.33
N GLY A 174 -17.78 1.48 -2.11
CA GLY A 174 -18.96 2.30 -1.86
C GLY A 174 -18.71 3.80 -1.95
N LEU A 175 -17.68 4.25 -2.68
CA LEU A 175 -17.36 5.68 -2.76
C LEU A 175 -18.48 6.44 -3.48
N PRO A 176 -18.86 7.66 -3.02
CA PRO A 176 -19.84 8.50 -3.70
C PRO A 176 -19.63 8.64 -5.21
N ARG A 177 -18.36 8.74 -5.66
CA ARG A 177 -18.02 8.82 -7.09
C ARG A 177 -18.51 7.63 -7.92
N ALA A 178 -18.63 6.45 -7.34
CA ALA A 178 -19.14 5.27 -8.03
C ALA A 178 -20.57 5.46 -8.56
N PHE A 179 -21.32 6.40 -7.97
CA PHE A 179 -22.70 6.72 -8.33
C PHE A 179 -22.83 7.99 -9.19
N MET A 180 -21.72 8.68 -9.49
CA MET A 180 -21.68 9.89 -10.31
C MET A 180 -21.37 9.55 -11.78
N THR A 181 -22.23 8.76 -12.44
CA THR A 181 -21.94 8.16 -13.76
C THR A 181 -21.74 9.17 -14.88
N ASP A 182 -22.32 10.37 -14.75
CA ASP A 182 -22.27 11.42 -15.76
C ASP A 182 -21.06 12.35 -15.59
N VAL A 183 -20.27 12.17 -14.52
CA VAL A 183 -19.08 12.99 -14.25
C VAL A 183 -17.85 12.27 -14.80
N PRO A 184 -17.19 12.80 -15.85
CA PRO A 184 -15.97 12.19 -16.38
C PRO A 184 -14.86 12.24 -15.32
N LEU A 185 -14.06 11.18 -15.27
CA LEU A 185 -12.84 11.20 -14.46
C LEU A 185 -11.87 12.22 -15.04
N ALA A 186 -11.39 13.15 -14.20
CA ALA A 186 -10.35 14.08 -14.60
C ALA A 186 -9.11 13.28 -15.08
N GLY A 187 -8.75 13.42 -16.35
CA GLY A 187 -7.66 12.66 -16.97
C GLY A 187 -8.00 11.23 -17.39
N GLY A 188 -9.23 10.75 -17.18
CA GLY A 188 -9.68 9.39 -17.56
C GLY A 188 -9.08 8.25 -16.73
N GLU A 189 -8.28 8.55 -15.71
CA GLU A 189 -7.50 7.54 -14.99
C GLU A 189 -8.27 6.99 -13.78
N LYS A 190 -8.80 5.77 -13.93
CA LYS A 190 -9.31 5.00 -12.79
C LYS A 190 -8.18 4.59 -11.86
N ARG A 191 -8.48 4.54 -10.56
CA ARG A 191 -7.58 4.07 -9.51
C ARG A 191 -8.25 2.99 -8.69
N LEU A 192 -7.45 2.04 -8.21
CA LEU A 192 -7.90 0.98 -7.32
C LEU A 192 -7.27 1.18 -5.95
N LEU A 193 -8.01 0.89 -4.89
CA LEU A 193 -7.38 0.73 -3.59
C LEU A 193 -6.56 -0.56 -3.61
N ARG A 194 -5.31 -0.49 -3.14
CA ARG A 194 -4.47 -1.63 -2.83
C ARG A 194 -4.00 -1.55 -1.38
N ILE A 195 -4.05 -2.70 -0.70
CA ILE A 195 -3.47 -2.88 0.62
C ILE A 195 -2.50 -4.06 0.54
N LEU A 196 -1.23 -3.83 0.87
CA LEU A 196 -0.20 -4.87 0.94
C LEU A 196 0.26 -5.04 2.39
N ILE A 197 0.25 -6.26 2.88
CA ILE A 197 0.87 -6.62 4.16
C ILE A 197 2.28 -7.12 3.89
N MET A 198 3.26 -6.50 4.50
CA MET A 198 4.68 -6.76 4.29
C MET A 198 5.39 -6.93 5.63
N GLU A 199 6.54 -7.61 5.64
CA GLU A 199 7.45 -7.55 6.78
C GLU A 199 7.95 -6.10 6.99
N GLU A 200 8.14 -5.69 8.24
CA GLU A 200 8.66 -4.36 8.56
C GLU A 200 10.18 -4.33 8.39
N TYR A 201 10.67 -3.41 7.57
CA TYR A 201 12.10 -3.16 7.37
C TYR A 201 12.49 -1.79 7.94
N MET A 202 13.77 -1.64 8.28
CA MET A 202 14.35 -0.40 8.78
C MET A 202 14.90 0.46 7.64
N PRO A 203 14.75 1.79 7.72
CA PRO A 203 15.25 2.69 6.70
C PRO A 203 16.77 2.82 6.80
N LEU A 204 17.44 3.10 5.67
CA LEU A 204 18.91 3.10 5.56
C LEU A 204 19.63 4.03 6.56
N GLN A 205 18.95 5.09 7.02
CA GLN A 205 19.48 6.05 7.99
C GLN A 205 19.68 5.46 9.40
N ASN A 206 19.12 4.28 9.67
CA ASN A 206 19.23 3.60 10.97
C ASN A 206 20.41 2.62 11.05
N LEU A 207 21.31 2.61 10.05
CA LEU A 207 22.52 1.79 10.09
C LEU A 207 23.55 2.37 11.05
N ASP A 208 24.31 1.48 11.69
CA ASP A 208 25.26 1.86 12.75
C ASP A 208 26.68 2.06 12.23
N SER A 209 26.98 1.67 10.97
CA SER A 209 28.31 1.81 10.40
C SER A 209 28.34 1.85 8.86
N VAL A 210 29.47 2.31 8.32
CA VAL A 210 29.75 2.30 6.88
C VAL A 210 29.83 0.87 6.31
N ASP A 211 30.27 -0.10 7.10
CA ASP A 211 30.37 -1.50 6.63
C ASP A 211 28.99 -2.15 6.53
N GLU A 212 28.08 -1.84 7.45
CA GLU A 212 26.67 -2.24 7.31
C GLU A 212 26.03 -1.62 6.06
N PHE A 213 26.32 -0.34 5.78
CA PHE A 213 25.86 0.33 4.56
C PHE A 213 26.37 -0.36 3.30
N LYS A 214 27.66 -0.69 3.23
CA LYS A 214 28.25 -1.41 2.08
C LYS A 214 27.56 -2.75 1.87
N GLN A 215 27.32 -3.51 2.94
CA GLN A 215 26.63 -4.79 2.85
C GLN A 215 25.21 -4.63 2.32
N VAL A 216 24.43 -3.70 2.89
CA VAL A 216 23.05 -3.42 2.46
C VAL A 216 23.00 -2.98 1.00
N PHE A 217 23.94 -2.13 0.58
CA PHE A 217 24.00 -1.67 -0.80
C PHE A 217 24.31 -2.81 -1.77
N VAL A 218 25.30 -3.66 -1.46
CA VAL A 218 25.62 -4.85 -2.27
C VAL A 218 24.43 -5.80 -2.36
N ASP A 219 23.77 -6.06 -1.24
CA ASP A 219 22.58 -6.89 -1.15
C ASP A 219 21.46 -6.41 -2.08
N VAL A 220 21.17 -5.11 -2.06
CA VAL A 220 20.14 -4.50 -2.92
C VAL A 220 20.52 -4.56 -4.39
N VAL A 221 21.76 -4.23 -4.74
CA VAL A 221 22.25 -4.33 -6.13
C VAL A 221 22.16 -5.77 -6.62
N GLN A 222 22.49 -6.75 -5.76
CA GLN A 222 22.43 -8.14 -6.12
C GLN A 222 20.98 -8.66 -6.26
N GLY A 223 20.09 -8.25 -5.35
CA GLY A 223 18.65 -8.52 -5.46
C GLY A 223 18.07 -7.97 -6.77
N HIS A 224 18.39 -6.72 -7.09
CA HIS A 224 17.96 -6.08 -8.34
C HIS A 224 18.54 -6.77 -9.58
N HIS A 225 19.84 -7.08 -9.59
CA HIS A 225 20.50 -7.78 -10.68
C HIS A 225 19.82 -9.11 -11.00
N TRP A 226 19.47 -9.90 -9.98
CA TRP A 226 18.79 -11.17 -10.18
C TRP A 226 17.32 -11.00 -10.57
N ALA A 227 16.62 -9.99 -10.06
CA ALA A 227 15.29 -9.64 -10.54
C ALA A 227 15.30 -9.27 -12.04
N TRP A 228 16.29 -8.51 -12.49
CA TRP A 228 16.46 -8.17 -13.89
C TRP A 228 16.82 -9.39 -14.75
N THR A 229 17.78 -10.19 -14.31
CA THR A 229 18.37 -11.26 -15.11
C THR A 229 17.48 -12.49 -15.20
N ILE A 230 16.84 -12.86 -14.09
CA ILE A 230 16.05 -14.10 -13.98
C ILE A 230 14.56 -13.80 -14.07
N ALA A 231 14.10 -12.73 -13.43
CA ALA A 231 12.69 -12.39 -13.46
C ALA A 231 12.28 -11.54 -14.67
N GLU A 232 13.26 -10.91 -15.34
CA GLU A 232 13.04 -9.95 -16.43
C GLU A 232 12.22 -8.74 -15.96
N VAL A 233 12.45 -8.32 -14.71
CA VAL A 233 11.77 -7.18 -14.10
C VAL A 233 12.79 -6.10 -13.74
N LEU A 234 12.54 -4.88 -14.21
CA LEU A 234 13.29 -3.69 -13.83
C LEU A 234 12.51 -2.88 -12.80
N HIS A 235 13.15 -2.51 -11.69
CA HIS A 235 12.55 -1.73 -10.61
C HIS A 235 12.12 -0.31 -11.02
N ARG A 236 12.96 0.40 -11.80
CA ARG A 236 12.81 1.81 -12.25
C ARG A 236 12.75 2.90 -11.17
N ASP A 237 12.65 2.56 -9.89
CA ASP A 237 12.66 3.54 -8.78
C ASP A 237 13.66 3.21 -7.67
N VAL A 238 14.93 3.01 -8.02
CA VAL A 238 15.96 2.75 -6.99
C VAL A 238 16.33 4.08 -6.34
N SER A 239 15.89 4.28 -5.10
CA SER A 239 16.10 5.49 -4.32
C SER A 239 16.45 5.17 -2.86
N ILE A 240 17.00 6.15 -2.13
CA ILE A 240 17.37 5.98 -0.71
C ILE A 240 16.20 5.54 0.18
N ASN A 241 14.96 5.86 -0.20
CA ASN A 241 13.76 5.49 0.56
C ASN A 241 13.31 4.04 0.29
N ASN A 242 13.75 3.47 -0.83
CA ASN A 242 13.40 2.12 -1.27
C ASN A 242 14.48 1.09 -0.93
N VAL A 243 15.66 1.55 -0.51
CA VAL A 243 16.71 0.72 0.09
C VAL A 243 16.47 0.62 1.59
N MET A 244 16.09 -0.57 2.05
CA MET A 244 15.81 -0.85 3.46
C MET A 244 16.65 -2.03 3.94
N PHE A 245 16.57 -2.35 5.23
CA PHE A 245 17.27 -3.52 5.78
C PHE A 245 16.53 -4.14 6.96
N TYR A 246 16.90 -5.37 7.30
CA TYR A 246 16.57 -5.97 8.59
C TYR A 246 17.82 -6.60 9.21
N ARG A 247 17.78 -6.82 10.53
CA ARG A 247 18.85 -7.48 11.28
C ARG A 247 18.47 -8.94 11.48
N ASP A 248 19.21 -9.85 10.85
CA ASP A 248 19.14 -11.29 11.09
C ASP A 248 19.90 -11.60 12.40
N ILE A 249 19.18 -11.61 13.52
CA ILE A 249 19.74 -11.82 14.86
C ILE A 249 20.41 -13.20 14.96
N ALA A 250 19.85 -14.22 14.30
CA ALA A 250 20.38 -15.57 14.36
C ALA A 250 21.75 -15.68 13.68
N ARG A 251 21.96 -14.91 12.60
CA ARG A 251 23.25 -14.85 11.88
C ARG A 251 24.14 -13.69 12.28
N ASN A 252 23.66 -12.79 13.13
CA ASN A 252 24.32 -11.52 13.47
C ASN A 252 24.72 -10.73 12.21
N GLN A 253 23.79 -10.57 11.27
CA GLN A 253 24.02 -9.91 9.98
C GLN A 253 22.94 -8.88 9.67
N VAL A 254 23.33 -7.81 8.97
CA VAL A 254 22.37 -6.93 8.28
C VAL A 254 22.08 -7.49 6.90
N ILE A 255 20.81 -7.48 6.50
CA ILE A 255 20.39 -7.90 5.17
C ILE A 255 19.68 -6.74 4.49
N GLY A 256 20.19 -6.32 3.34
CA GLY A 256 19.60 -5.27 2.52
C GLY A 256 18.41 -5.79 1.72
N VAL A 257 17.36 -4.98 1.60
CA VAL A 257 16.10 -5.32 0.92
C VAL A 257 15.68 -4.17 0.02
N LEU A 258 15.35 -4.49 -1.22
CA LEU A 258 14.78 -3.55 -2.18
C LEU A 258 13.25 -3.58 -2.13
N CYS A 259 12.66 -2.46 -1.74
CA CYS A 259 11.22 -2.24 -1.56
C CYS A 259 10.65 -1.31 -2.66
N ASP A 260 9.33 -1.22 -2.73
CA ASP A 260 8.56 -0.34 -3.65
C ASP A 260 8.71 -0.66 -5.15
N TRP A 261 8.17 -1.82 -5.55
CA TRP A 261 8.19 -2.28 -6.95
C TRP A 261 7.00 -1.78 -7.78
N ASP A 262 6.29 -0.74 -7.33
CA ASP A 262 5.08 -0.23 -8.01
C ASP A 262 5.39 0.52 -9.32
N LEU A 263 6.61 1.03 -9.43
CA LEU A 263 7.16 1.60 -10.66
C LEU A 263 7.83 0.55 -11.53
N ALA A 264 7.84 -0.73 -11.18
CA ALA A 264 8.54 -1.75 -11.97
C ALA A 264 7.93 -1.96 -13.38
N ASN A 265 8.71 -2.60 -14.26
CA ASN A 265 8.23 -3.04 -15.57
C ASN A 265 8.92 -4.33 -16.01
N LYS A 266 8.29 -5.04 -16.93
CA LYS A 266 8.92 -6.14 -17.66
C LYS A 266 9.96 -5.59 -18.62
N LYS A 267 11.09 -6.27 -18.70
CA LYS A 267 12.24 -5.91 -19.54
C LYS A 267 11.87 -5.68 -21.01
N ASP A 268 10.98 -6.51 -21.56
CA ASP A 268 10.61 -6.44 -22.99
C ASP A 268 9.78 -5.20 -23.36
N LEU A 269 9.25 -4.48 -22.36
CA LEU A 269 8.50 -3.23 -22.54
C LEU A 269 9.40 -1.98 -22.45
N ILE A 270 10.70 -2.18 -22.30
CA ILE A 270 11.70 -1.14 -22.17
C ILE A 270 12.42 -1.05 -23.51
N GLY A 271 12.03 -0.08 -24.33
CA GLY A 271 12.66 0.18 -25.62
C GLY A 271 14.16 0.52 -25.46
N PRO A 272 14.94 0.46 -26.54
CA PRO A 272 16.39 0.68 -26.49
C PRO A 272 16.84 2.08 -26.02
N ASP A 273 15.91 3.03 -25.89
CA ASP A 273 16.19 4.44 -25.57
C ASP A 273 15.68 4.91 -24.19
N SER A 274 15.44 4.00 -23.23
CA SER A 274 15.06 4.36 -21.85
C SER A 274 16.24 4.57 -20.91
#